data_AF-A0A0S7EQA6-F1
#
_entry.id   AF-A0A0S7EQA6-F1
#
_cell.length_a   1.000
_cell.length_b   1.000
_cell.length_c   1.000
_cell.angle_alpha   90.00
_cell.angle_beta   90.00
_cell.angle_gamma   90.00
#
_symmetry.space_group_name_H-M   'P 1'
#
loop_
_entity.id
_entity.type
_entity.pdbx_description
1 polymer ?
#
loop_
_entity_poly.entity_id
_entity_poly.type
_entity_poly.pdbx_seq_one_letter_code
_entity_poly.pdbx_strand_id
1 'polypeptide(L)'
;DCSPVQPPDLCSEYNGGCDVNADCNQTGLIVNCTCRSGYQGDGSSCQPINRCVEQQNGGCSDFASCKFTGPNERECECLPGYVGNGVQCLEKVAPPVDRCLEENGGCDPVATCKDLHYHANTAGVFHLRSPGGRYKMNFSP
;
A
#
# COMPACT_ATOMS: atom_id res chain seq x y z
N ASP A 1 -0.42 61.25 -28.49
CA ASP A 1 0.41 60.32 -27.69
C ASP A 1 -0.11 58.92 -27.99
N CYS A 2 0.73 58.08 -28.61
CA CYS A 2 0.37 56.71 -29.01
C CYS A 2 1.28 55.75 -28.24
N SER A 3 1.09 55.68 -26.92
CA SER A 3 1.69 54.63 -26.12
C SER A 3 0.89 53.33 -26.34
N PRO A 4 1.55 52.17 -26.54
CA PRO A 4 0.84 50.91 -26.67
C PRO A 4 0.06 50.64 -25.38
N VAL A 5 -1.27 50.55 -25.50
CA VAL A 5 -2.14 50.13 -24.40
C VAL A 5 -1.79 48.68 -24.10
N GLN A 6 -1.36 48.37 -22.88
CA GLN A 6 -1.14 46.97 -22.49
C GLN A 6 -2.48 46.21 -22.57
N PRO A 7 -2.45 44.95 -23.04
CA PRO A 7 -3.65 44.12 -23.02
C PRO A 7 -4.14 43.98 -21.57
N PRO A 8 -5.47 43.88 -21.36
CA PRO A 8 -6.01 43.62 -20.03
C PRO A 8 -5.45 42.31 -19.48
N ASP A 9 -5.18 42.29 -18.18
CA ASP A 9 -4.73 41.09 -17.47
C ASP A 9 -5.93 40.19 -17.16
N LEU A 10 -6.16 39.21 -18.03
CA LEU A 10 -7.28 38.27 -17.91
C LEU A 10 -7.05 37.26 -16.79
N CYS A 11 -5.81 36.90 -16.47
CA CYS A 11 -5.52 35.96 -15.39
C CYS A 11 -5.81 36.56 -14.00
N SER A 12 -5.65 37.88 -13.85
CA SER A 12 -6.03 38.59 -12.62
C SER A 12 -7.56 38.64 -12.43
N GLU A 13 -8.35 38.45 -13.49
CA GLU A 13 -9.81 38.42 -13.43
C GLU A 13 -10.32 36.98 -13.48
N TYR A 14 -10.87 36.48 -12.37
CA TYR A 14 -11.43 35.11 -12.28
C TYR A 14 -10.46 34.01 -12.80
N ASN A 15 -9.16 34.17 -12.56
CA ASN A 15 -8.11 33.25 -13.01
C ASN A 15 -8.15 32.98 -14.53
N GLY A 16 -8.60 33.95 -15.33
CA GLY A 16 -8.77 33.78 -16.79
C GLY A 16 -9.78 32.70 -17.19
N GLY A 17 -10.66 32.29 -16.28
CA GLY A 17 -11.59 31.17 -16.49
C GLY A 17 -10.96 29.78 -16.29
N CYS A 18 -9.72 29.70 -15.79
CA CYS A 18 -9.07 28.45 -15.45
C CYS A 18 -9.64 27.83 -14.16
N ASP A 19 -9.52 26.51 -14.02
CA ASP A 19 -9.88 25.80 -12.78
C ASP A 19 -9.08 26.37 -11.58
N VAL A 20 -9.63 26.26 -10.37
CA VAL A 20 -8.95 26.67 -9.13
C VAL A 20 -7.65 25.88 -8.89
N ASN A 21 -7.55 24.67 -9.43
CA ASN A 21 -6.37 23.81 -9.41
C ASN A 21 -5.56 23.90 -10.70
N ALA A 22 -5.73 24.97 -11.49
CA ALA A 22 -4.91 25.27 -12.66
C ALA A 22 -4.15 26.59 -12.49
N ASP A 23 -3.01 26.66 -13.16
CA ASP A 23 -2.24 27.88 -13.33
C ASP A 23 -2.67 28.58 -14.63
N CYS A 24 -2.94 29.87 -14.54
CA CYS A 24 -3.30 30.72 -15.67
C CYS A 24 -2.07 31.40 -16.24
N ASN A 25 -1.83 31.23 -17.54
CA ASN A 25 -0.80 31.95 -18.29
C ASN A 25 -1.44 32.67 -19.47
N GLN A 26 -1.10 33.95 -19.68
CA GLN A 26 -1.64 34.73 -20.80
C GLN A 26 -0.54 35.23 -21.74
N THR A 27 -0.86 35.35 -23.03
CA THR A 27 -0.03 35.99 -24.04
C THR A 27 -0.91 36.85 -24.93
N GLY A 28 -0.84 38.18 -24.76
CA GLY A 28 -1.80 39.09 -25.39
C GLY A 28 -3.19 38.90 -24.79
N LEU A 29 -4.17 38.51 -25.62
CA LEU A 29 -5.54 38.18 -25.20
C LEU A 29 -5.79 36.67 -25.09
N ILE A 30 -4.77 35.85 -25.36
CA ILE A 30 -4.88 34.39 -25.32
C ILE A 30 -4.56 33.93 -23.91
N VAL A 31 -5.49 33.20 -23.29
CA VAL A 31 -5.32 32.56 -21.99
C VAL A 31 -5.08 31.06 -22.21
N ASN A 32 -4.09 30.52 -21.51
CA ASN A 32 -3.80 29.09 -21.43
C ASN A 32 -3.87 28.66 -19.98
N CYS A 33 -4.66 27.62 -19.71
CA CYS A 33 -4.80 27.02 -18.41
C CYS A 33 -4.03 25.69 -18.36
N THR A 34 -3.27 25.47 -17.30
CA THR A 34 -2.56 24.20 -17.09
C THR A 34 -2.84 23.69 -15.69
N CYS A 35 -3.34 22.46 -15.56
CA CYS A 35 -3.55 21.86 -14.23
C CYS A 35 -2.25 21.85 -13.43
N ARG A 36 -2.36 22.18 -12.14
CA ARG A 36 -1.24 22.15 -11.20
C ARG A 36 -0.73 20.73 -11.03
N SER A 37 0.51 20.63 -10.55
CA SER A 37 1.12 19.34 -10.23
C SER A 37 0.20 18.51 -9.32
N GLY A 38 -0.04 17.26 -9.73
CA GLY A 38 -0.90 16.32 -9.03
C GLY A 38 -2.35 16.30 -9.50
N TYR A 39 -2.72 17.16 -10.44
CA TYR A 39 -4.04 17.20 -11.07
C TYR A 39 -3.94 16.90 -12.57
N GLN A 40 -5.05 16.44 -13.15
CA GLN A 40 -5.19 16.15 -14.57
C GLN A 40 -6.49 16.72 -15.14
N GLY A 41 -6.49 17.00 -16.43
CA GLY A 41 -7.62 17.59 -17.13
C GLY A 41 -7.16 18.55 -18.23
N ASP A 42 -8.06 19.42 -18.67
CA ASP A 42 -7.85 20.37 -19.76
C ASP A 42 -7.42 21.78 -19.28
N GLY A 43 -7.26 21.98 -17.97
CA GLY A 43 -6.94 23.27 -17.36
C GLY A 43 -8.16 24.12 -17.00
N SER A 44 -9.30 23.91 -17.66
CA SER A 44 -10.60 24.50 -17.27
C SER A 44 -11.35 23.61 -16.27
N SER A 45 -11.09 22.31 -16.30
CA SER A 45 -11.49 21.36 -15.26
C SER A 45 -10.28 20.51 -14.87
N CYS A 46 -9.88 20.58 -13.60
CA CYS A 46 -8.75 19.84 -13.08
C CYS A 46 -9.18 18.93 -11.94
N GLN A 47 -9.04 17.63 -12.13
CA GLN A 47 -9.34 16.60 -11.13
C GLN A 47 -8.05 16.07 -10.50
N PRO A 48 -8.03 15.76 -9.20
CA PRO A 48 -6.85 15.19 -8.57
C PRO A 48 -6.54 13.82 -9.17
N ILE A 49 -5.27 13.57 -9.47
CA ILE A 49 -4.80 12.28 -9.97
C ILE A 49 -4.89 11.27 -8.83
N ASN A 50 -5.72 10.24 -8.98
CA ASN A 50 -5.85 9.19 -7.99
C ASN A 50 -5.07 7.95 -8.42
N ARG A 51 -3.82 7.85 -7.93
CA ARG A 51 -2.95 6.72 -8.25
C ARG A 51 -3.54 5.35 -7.90
N CYS A 52 -4.35 5.24 -6.84
CA CYS A 52 -4.94 3.97 -6.46
C CYS A 52 -5.89 3.40 -7.53
N VAL A 53 -6.46 4.26 -8.38
CA VAL A 53 -7.36 3.88 -9.48
C VAL A 53 -6.62 3.82 -10.81
N GLU A 54 -5.74 4.79 -11.07
CA GLU A 54 -5.05 4.91 -12.36
C GLU A 54 -3.90 3.90 -12.56
N GLN A 55 -3.33 3.39 -11.46
CA GLN A 55 -2.29 2.38 -11.46
C GLN A 55 -2.80 1.14 -10.71
N GLN A 56 -2.26 -0.03 -11.03
CA GLN A 56 -2.58 -1.28 -10.35
C GLN A 56 -2.34 -1.15 -8.84
N ASN A 57 -3.42 -1.02 -8.06
CA ASN A 57 -3.39 -0.75 -6.61
C ASN A 57 -2.44 0.41 -6.23
N GLY A 58 -2.31 1.44 -7.07
CA GLY A 58 -1.34 2.52 -6.89
C GLY A 58 0.14 2.11 -6.97
N GLY A 59 0.48 0.86 -7.27
CA GLY A 59 1.83 0.31 -7.08
C GLY A 59 2.14 -0.01 -5.62
N CYS A 60 1.12 -0.25 -4.80
CA CYS A 60 1.26 -0.95 -3.52
C CYS A 60 1.53 -2.45 -3.76
N SER A 61 1.99 -3.14 -2.72
CA SER A 61 2.06 -4.61 -2.71
C SER A 61 0.70 -5.24 -3.04
N ASP A 62 0.70 -6.42 -3.63
CA ASP A 62 -0.52 -7.25 -3.77
C ASP A 62 -1.13 -7.62 -2.40
N PHE A 63 -0.31 -7.58 -1.33
CA PHE A 63 -0.73 -7.79 0.06
C PHE A 63 -0.89 -6.49 0.84
N ALA A 64 -1.20 -5.39 0.16
CA ALA A 64 -1.49 -4.10 0.77
C ALA A 64 -2.74 -3.46 0.18
N SER A 65 -3.39 -2.58 0.92
CA SER A 65 -4.43 -1.68 0.44
C SER A 65 -3.82 -0.32 0.07
N CYS A 66 -4.25 0.24 -1.06
CA CYS A 66 -3.93 1.61 -1.43
C CYS A 66 -4.99 2.57 -0.87
N LYS A 67 -4.54 3.65 -0.23
CA LYS A 67 -5.38 4.74 0.26
C LYS A 67 -5.00 6.03 -0.44
N PHE A 68 -5.96 6.66 -1.09
CA PHE A 68 -5.78 7.99 -1.68
C PHE A 68 -5.71 9.04 -0.57
N THR A 69 -4.63 9.81 -0.52
CA THR A 69 -4.40 10.82 0.53
C THR A 69 -4.39 12.26 0.00
N GLY A 70 -4.23 12.43 -1.32
CA GLY A 70 -4.19 13.75 -1.94
C GLY A 70 -3.86 13.68 -3.44
N PRO A 71 -3.87 14.83 -4.15
CA PRO A 71 -3.61 14.88 -5.58
C PRO A 71 -2.25 14.26 -5.93
N ASN A 72 -2.28 13.16 -6.68
CA ASN A 72 -1.09 12.35 -6.98
C ASN A 72 -0.30 11.95 -5.71
N GLU A 73 -1.01 11.70 -4.61
CA GLU A 73 -0.47 11.19 -3.34
C GLU A 73 -1.25 9.97 -2.89
N ARG A 74 -0.56 9.06 -2.20
CA ARG A 74 -1.17 7.85 -1.67
C ARG A 74 -0.37 7.30 -0.50
N GLU A 75 -1.03 6.48 0.29
CA GLU A 75 -0.46 5.65 1.34
C GLU A 75 -0.76 4.18 1.05
N CYS A 76 0.20 3.28 1.33
CA CYS A 76 -0.03 1.84 1.27
C CYS A 76 -0.02 1.26 2.68
N GLU A 77 -0.99 0.43 3.00
CA GLU A 77 -1.05 -0.28 4.28
C GLU A 77 -1.06 -1.78 4.05
N CYS A 78 -0.16 -2.53 4.69
CA CYS A 78 -0.16 -3.99 4.58
C CYS A 78 -1.47 -4.57 5.13
N LEU A 79 -2.01 -5.57 4.44
CA LEU A 79 -3.21 -6.27 4.88
C LEU A 79 -2.96 -7.01 6.22
N PRO A 80 -4.02 -7.34 6.98
CA PRO A 80 -3.89 -8.12 8.21
C PRO A 80 -3.11 -9.41 7.98
N GLY A 81 -2.19 -9.72 8.88
CA GLY A 81 -1.28 -10.87 8.74
C GLY A 81 -0.02 -10.57 7.95
N TYR A 82 0.18 -9.33 7.46
CA TYR A 82 1.40 -8.90 6.80
C TYR A 82 2.04 -7.71 7.52
N VAL A 83 3.36 -7.56 7.35
CA VAL A 83 4.17 -6.45 7.88
C VAL A 83 5.10 -5.91 6.80
N GLY A 84 5.38 -4.62 6.84
CA GLY A 84 6.25 -3.96 5.89
C GLY A 84 5.90 -2.49 5.71
N ASN A 85 6.30 -1.91 4.57
CA ASN A 85 6.08 -0.50 4.24
C ASN A 85 4.90 -0.27 3.27
N GLY A 86 4.07 -1.29 3.06
CA GLY A 86 2.92 -1.25 2.14
C GLY A 86 3.26 -1.41 0.65
N VAL A 87 4.46 -1.02 0.22
CA VAL A 87 4.98 -1.35 -1.13
C VAL A 87 5.56 -2.76 -1.15
N GLN A 88 6.19 -3.16 -0.05
CA GLN A 88 6.63 -4.52 0.23
C GLN A 88 5.97 -4.96 1.53
N CYS A 89 5.24 -6.08 1.46
CA CYS A 89 4.58 -6.68 2.61
C CYS A 89 4.96 -8.16 2.65
N LEU A 90 5.41 -8.61 3.81
CA LEU A 90 5.78 -10.00 4.09
C LEU A 90 4.84 -10.55 5.15
N GLU A 91 4.56 -11.84 5.10
CA GLU A 91 3.71 -12.50 6.09
C GLU A 91 4.31 -12.29 7.50
N LYS A 92 3.47 -11.86 8.43
CA LYS A 92 3.83 -11.68 9.82
C LYS A 92 4.06 -13.06 10.40
N VAL A 93 5.32 -13.38 10.69
CA VAL A 93 5.65 -14.58 11.43
C VAL A 93 5.02 -14.45 12.81
N ALA A 94 3.94 -15.19 13.07
CA ALA A 94 3.44 -15.34 14.41
C ALA A 94 4.51 -16.12 15.20
N PRO A 95 5.07 -15.55 16.29
CA PRO A 95 5.91 -16.35 17.14
C PRO A 95 5.07 -17.55 17.64
N PRO A 96 5.66 -18.74 17.69
CA PRO A 96 4.95 -19.88 18.24
C PRO A 96 4.49 -19.56 19.66
N VAL A 97 3.27 -19.98 19.98
CA VAL A 97 2.68 -19.82 21.31
C VAL A 97 2.94 -21.10 22.08
N ASP A 98 3.42 -20.98 23.31
CA ASP A 98 3.56 -22.12 24.21
C ASP A 98 2.18 -22.50 24.78
N ARG A 99 1.53 -23.51 24.19
CA ARG A 99 0.25 -24.00 24.70
C ARG A 99 0.35 -24.64 26.08
N CYS A 100 1.55 -25.02 26.54
CA CYS A 100 1.72 -25.59 27.86
C CYS A 100 1.54 -24.58 28.99
N LEU A 101 1.59 -23.27 28.70
CA LEU A 101 1.34 -22.21 29.68
C LEU A 101 -0.13 -22.09 30.07
N GLU A 102 -1.04 -22.60 29.23
CA GLU A 102 -2.48 -22.58 29.50
C GLU A 102 -2.95 -23.98 29.90
N GLU A 103 -3.39 -24.14 31.16
CA GLU A 103 -3.94 -25.40 31.70
C GLU A 103 -3.11 -26.68 31.38
N ASN A 104 -1.77 -26.58 31.45
CA ASN A 104 -0.84 -27.67 31.09
C ASN A 104 -1.08 -28.21 29.65
N GLY A 105 -1.54 -27.36 28.73
CA GLY A 105 -1.93 -27.75 27.38
C GLY A 105 -3.08 -28.76 27.33
N GLY A 106 -3.91 -28.84 28.37
CA GLY A 106 -4.96 -29.86 28.53
C GLY A 106 -4.41 -31.26 28.80
N CYS A 107 -3.12 -31.38 29.13
CA CYS A 107 -2.53 -32.66 29.55
C CYS A 107 -3.06 -33.05 30.94
N ASP A 108 -3.03 -34.35 31.21
CA ASP A 108 -3.30 -34.89 32.54
C ASP A 108 -2.45 -34.19 33.62
N PRO A 109 -2.95 -33.94 34.84
CA PRO A 109 -2.20 -33.25 35.89
C PRO A 109 -0.84 -33.87 36.24
N VAL A 110 -0.64 -35.17 36.00
CA VAL A 110 0.66 -35.82 36.22
C VAL A 110 1.51 -35.95 34.95
N ALA A 111 0.99 -35.55 33.79
CA ALA A 111 1.72 -35.56 32.54
C ALA A 111 2.51 -34.25 32.36
N THR A 112 3.71 -34.36 31.79
CA THR A 112 4.52 -33.19 31.42
C THR A 112 4.14 -32.71 30.03
N CYS A 113 3.63 -31.49 29.92
CA CYS A 113 3.38 -30.87 28.62
C CYS A 113 4.68 -30.46 27.92
N LYS A 114 4.74 -30.66 26.61
CA LYS A 114 5.81 -30.16 25.73
C LYS A 114 5.24 -29.73 24.39
N ASP A 115 5.10 -28.43 24.17
CA ASP A 115 4.76 -27.88 22.86
C ASP A 115 5.98 -27.91 21.93
N LEU A 116 5.98 -28.80 20.94
CA LEU A 116 7.07 -28.92 19.99
C LEU A 116 7.20 -27.71 19.05
N HIS A 117 6.15 -26.92 18.84
CA HIS A 117 6.23 -25.68 18.06
C HIS A 117 6.91 -24.55 18.85
N TYR A 118 6.89 -24.63 20.18
CA TYR A 118 7.51 -23.64 21.07
C TYR A 118 8.84 -24.14 21.68
N HIS A 119 8.79 -25.24 22.43
CA HIS A 119 9.93 -25.84 23.14
C HIS A 119 10.91 -26.57 22.22
N ALA A 120 10.57 -26.81 20.94
CA ALA A 120 11.55 -27.28 19.95
C ALA A 120 12.20 -26.14 19.15
N ASN A 121 11.93 -24.85 19.44
CA ASN A 121 12.66 -23.75 18.79
C ASN A 121 14.14 -23.63 19.21
N THR A 122 14.59 -24.42 20.19
CA THR A 122 16.02 -24.67 20.44
C THR A 122 16.59 -25.83 19.62
N ALA A 123 15.74 -26.56 18.90
CA ALA A 123 16.13 -27.62 17.96
C ALA A 123 15.65 -27.20 16.57
N GLY A 124 16.46 -26.40 15.85
CA GLY A 124 16.15 -25.99 14.48
C GLY A 124 15.71 -27.18 13.62
N VAL A 125 14.40 -27.32 13.41
CA VAL A 125 13.83 -28.36 12.56
C VAL A 125 13.94 -27.85 11.13
N PHE A 126 15.10 -28.10 10.52
CA PHE A 126 15.22 -28.06 9.08
C PHE A 126 14.48 -29.28 8.53
N HIS A 127 13.43 -29.06 7.73
CA HIS A 127 12.81 -30.12 6.93
C HIS A 127 13.80 -30.61 5.86
N LEU A 128 14.71 -31.52 6.23
CA LEU A 128 15.49 -32.28 5.25
C LEU A 128 14.56 -33.31 4.62
N ARG A 129 14.01 -32.95 3.46
CA ARG A 129 13.20 -33.85 2.64
C ARG A 129 14.09 -35.03 2.20
N SER A 130 13.84 -36.21 2.75
CA SER A 130 14.58 -37.42 2.37
C SER A 130 14.49 -37.65 0.85
N PRO A 131 15.59 -37.97 0.16
CA PRO A 131 15.55 -38.34 -1.26
C PRO A 131 14.72 -39.61 -1.51
N GLY A 132 14.42 -40.39 -0.47
CA GLY A 132 13.55 -41.57 -0.53
C GLY A 132 12.04 -41.28 -0.58
N GLY A 133 11.61 -40.00 -0.50
CA GLY A 133 10.20 -39.61 -0.56
C GLY A 133 9.44 -39.71 0.77
N ARG A 134 8.10 -39.49 0.72
CA ARG A 134 7.21 -39.52 1.91
C ARG A 134 7.15 -40.95 2.49
N TYR A 135 7.35 -41.07 3.81
CA TYR A 135 7.13 -42.33 4.54
C TYR A 135 5.73 -42.87 4.27
N LYS A 136 5.64 -44.16 3.91
CA LYS A 136 4.38 -44.90 3.83
C LYS A 136 4.18 -45.61 5.17
N MET A 137 3.14 -45.21 5.90
CA MET A 137 2.73 -45.89 7.12
C MET A 137 2.10 -47.23 6.74
N ASN A 138 2.73 -48.34 7.16
CA ASN A 138 2.20 -49.68 6.96
C ASN A 138 1.46 -50.08 8.22
N PHE A 139 0.13 -50.12 8.15
CA PHE A 139 -0.68 -50.69 9.22
C PHE A 139 -0.82 -52.18 8.93
N SER A 140 -0.16 -53.02 9.74
CA SER A 140 -0.45 -54.45 9.76
C SER A 140 -1.81 -54.68 10.44
N PRO A 141 -2.65 -55.59 9.89
CA PRO A 141 -4.01 -55.83 10.35
C PRO A 141 -4.07 -56.51 11.73
#